data_AF-A0AAW2EFR5-F1
#
_entry.id   AF-A0AAW2EFR5-F1
#
_cell.length_a   1.000
_cell.length_b   1.000
_cell.length_c   1.000
_cell.angle_alpha   90.00
_cell.angle_beta   90.00
_cell.angle_gamma   90.00
#
_symmetry.space_group_name_H-M   'P 1'
#
loop_
_entity.id
_entity.type
_entity.pdbx_description
1 polymer ?
#
loop_
_entity_poly.entity_id
_entity_poly.type
_entity_poly.pdbx_seq_one_letter_code
_entity_poly.pdbx_strand_id
1 'polypeptide(L)'
;MLIPKHFLGRDNYIYLIILHSGSSIAIGGLILIATMTMCVAYIKHACGMFKIASYRIEKAIAINMLKNSSLENEFMMYREIIHAVDIHRKAMKSTILFFSGFQRSRFILLIIGVLTLSLNFYEISEIISYGRDIYDCLFHFLIIIDIFAYVFLFNYAGQEFTDHNEHIFTTVYNVQWYVTPIHVQKLILFLLQRGNKTVSLNFGIVFVLSMELFAALAKASISYFTVVCSMQL
;
A
#
# COMPACT_ATOMS: atom_id res chain seq x y z
N MET A 1 -5.93 -17.84 -28.81
CA MET A 1 -7.39 -18.13 -28.77
C MET A 1 -7.77 -18.95 -30.01
N LEU A 2 -7.92 -20.28 -29.89
CA LEU A 2 -8.27 -21.17 -31.01
C LEU A 2 -9.79 -21.35 -31.09
N ILE A 3 -10.42 -20.79 -32.11
CA ILE A 3 -11.85 -20.99 -32.39
C ILE A 3 -11.99 -22.16 -33.38
N PRO A 4 -12.72 -23.25 -33.06
CA PRO A 4 -12.87 -24.41 -33.94
C PRO A 4 -13.65 -24.07 -35.23
N LYS A 5 -13.19 -24.63 -36.35
CA LYS A 5 -13.65 -24.40 -37.73
C LYS A 5 -15.10 -24.85 -38.05
N HIS A 6 -15.93 -25.19 -37.07
CA HIS A 6 -17.25 -25.81 -37.30
C HIS A 6 -18.44 -24.83 -37.25
N PHE A 7 -18.18 -23.53 -37.03
CA PHE A 7 -19.23 -22.51 -36.88
C PHE A 7 -19.28 -21.56 -38.08
N LEU A 8 -19.71 -22.07 -39.23
CA LEU A 8 -19.87 -21.33 -40.50
C LEU A 8 -21.20 -20.55 -40.60
N GLY A 9 -21.60 -19.88 -39.51
CA GLY A 9 -22.81 -19.03 -39.44
C GLY A 9 -22.70 -17.87 -38.44
N ARG A 10 -21.47 -17.43 -38.12
CA ARG A 10 -21.12 -16.72 -36.86
C ARG A 10 -20.74 -15.25 -37.00
N ASP A 11 -20.95 -14.58 -38.13
CA ASP A 11 -20.41 -13.22 -38.29
C ASP A 11 -21.14 -12.18 -37.42
N ASN A 12 -22.46 -12.32 -37.21
CA ASN A 12 -23.24 -11.40 -36.37
C ASN A 12 -22.95 -11.50 -34.87
N TYR A 13 -22.49 -12.66 -34.37
CA TYR A 13 -22.21 -12.85 -32.94
C TYR A 13 -20.78 -12.47 -32.56
N ILE A 14 -19.85 -12.44 -33.52
CA ILE A 14 -18.45 -12.05 -33.27
C ILE A 14 -18.40 -10.59 -32.79
N TYR A 15 -19.14 -9.69 -33.42
CA TYR A 15 -19.19 -8.28 -33.01
C TYR A 15 -19.73 -8.12 -31.59
N LEU A 16 -20.79 -8.85 -31.22
CA LEU A 16 -21.35 -8.86 -29.87
C LEU A 16 -20.36 -9.40 -28.83
N ILE A 17 -19.63 -10.48 -29.15
CA ILE A 17 -18.61 -11.06 -28.26
C ILE A 17 -17.45 -10.09 -28.04
N ILE A 18 -16.94 -9.46 -29.11
CA ILE A 18 -15.85 -8.47 -29.02
C ILE A 18 -16.32 -7.27 -28.20
N LEU A 19 -17.52 -6.75 -28.46
CA LEU A 19 -18.08 -5.62 -27.74
C LEU A 19 -18.24 -5.93 -26.24
N HIS A 20 -18.81 -7.09 -25.91
CA HIS A 20 -18.99 -7.52 -24.52
C HIS A 20 -17.64 -7.77 -23.82
N SER A 21 -16.69 -8.41 -24.50
CA SER A 21 -15.36 -8.64 -23.93
C SER A 21 -14.61 -7.33 -23.69
N GLY A 22 -14.68 -6.40 -24.65
CA GLY A 22 -14.05 -5.09 -24.54
C GLY A 22 -14.67 -4.25 -23.42
N SER A 23 -16.00 -4.23 -23.31
CA SER A 23 -16.68 -3.51 -22.24
C SER A 23 -16.39 -4.11 -20.87
N SER A 24 -16.32 -5.44 -20.75
CA SER A 24 -15.97 -6.12 -19.51
C SER A 24 -14.54 -5.79 -19.06
N ILE A 25 -13.56 -5.79 -19.97
CA ILE A 25 -12.17 -5.41 -19.68
C ILE A 25 -12.10 -3.95 -19.24
N ALA A 26 -12.78 -3.05 -19.94
CA ALA A 26 -12.80 -1.62 -19.61
C ALA A 26 -13.40 -1.37 -18.21
N ILE A 27 -14.54 -1.99 -17.90
CA ILE A 27 -15.19 -1.87 -16.60
C ILE A 27 -14.29 -2.45 -15.49
N GLY A 28 -13.70 -3.63 -15.71
CA GLY A 28 -12.79 -4.25 -14.76
C GLY A 28 -11.56 -3.39 -14.47
N GLY A 29 -10.94 -2.85 -15.52
CA GLY A 29 -9.79 -1.93 -15.40
C GLY A 29 -10.13 -0.67 -14.62
N LEU A 30 -11.28 -0.04 -14.90
CA LEU A 30 -11.74 1.14 -14.17
C LEU A 30 -11.96 0.85 -12.69
N ILE A 31 -12.58 -0.29 -12.36
CA ILE A 31 -12.80 -0.70 -10.96
C ILE A 31 -11.47 -0.93 -10.24
N LEU A 32 -10.50 -1.58 -10.89
CA LEU A 32 -9.17 -1.80 -10.33
C LEU A 32 -8.42 -0.49 -10.05
N ILE A 33 -8.40 0.42 -11.03
CA ILE A 33 -7.76 1.74 -10.88
C ILE A 33 -8.46 2.56 -9.80
N ALA A 34 -9.80 2.60 -9.79
CA ALA A 34 -10.57 3.31 -8.77
C ALA A 34 -10.30 2.75 -7.36
N THR A 35 -10.27 1.42 -7.21
CA THR A 35 -9.98 0.77 -5.92
C THR A 35 -8.55 1.07 -5.46
N MET A 36 -7.57 0.99 -6.36
CA MET A 36 -6.17 1.28 -6.06
C MET A 36 -6.00 2.74 -5.62
N THR A 37 -6.48 3.69 -6.44
CA THR A 37 -6.39 5.12 -6.16
C THR A 37 -7.08 5.49 -4.85
N MET A 38 -8.24 4.90 -4.55
CA MET A 38 -8.91 5.07 -3.26
C MET A 38 -8.04 4.59 -2.10
N CYS A 39 -7.44 3.39 -2.18
CA CYS A 39 -6.57 2.87 -1.12
C CYS A 39 -5.35 3.76 -0.89
N VAL A 40 -4.69 4.21 -1.96
CA VAL A 40 -3.54 5.12 -1.87
C VAL A 40 -3.96 6.47 -1.30
N ALA A 41 -5.10 7.02 -1.71
CA ALA A 41 -5.61 8.28 -1.18
C ALA A 41 -5.89 8.22 0.33
N TYR A 42 -6.46 7.12 0.83
CA TYR A 42 -6.67 6.91 2.27
C TYR A 42 -5.35 6.86 3.05
N ILE A 43 -4.34 6.16 2.52
CA ILE A 43 -3.00 6.13 3.11
C ILE A 43 -2.39 7.53 3.13
N LYS A 44 -2.38 8.23 1.98
CA LYS A 44 -1.83 9.59 1.86
C LYS A 44 -2.54 10.57 2.80
N HIS A 45 -3.85 10.45 2.95
CA HIS A 45 -4.61 11.23 3.92
C HIS A 45 -4.15 10.96 5.35
N ALA A 46 -3.94 9.69 5.73
CA ALA A 46 -3.40 9.34 7.04
C ALA A 46 -1.98 9.89 7.25
N CYS A 47 -1.09 9.79 6.26
CA CYS A 47 0.24 10.39 6.30
C CYS A 47 0.18 11.92 6.46
N GLY A 48 -0.77 12.59 5.80
CA GLY A 48 -1.03 14.02 5.98
C GLY A 48 -1.47 14.36 7.40
N MET A 49 -2.39 13.58 7.98
CA MET A 49 -2.83 13.74 9.37
C MET A 49 -1.69 13.51 10.36
N PHE A 50 -0.80 12.56 10.07
CA PHE A 50 0.42 12.31 10.84
C PHE A 50 1.36 13.51 10.83
N LYS A 51 1.61 14.08 9.65
CA LYS A 51 2.42 15.29 9.49
C LYS A 51 1.83 16.49 10.23
N ILE A 52 0.51 16.66 10.18
CA ILE A 52 -0.21 17.72 10.93
C ILE A 52 -0.05 17.53 12.43
N ALA A 53 -0.20 16.30 12.94
CA ALA A 53 -0.01 15.99 14.36
C ALA A 53 1.44 16.30 14.80
N SER A 54 2.42 15.87 14.01
CA SER A 54 3.85 16.14 14.24
C SER A 54 4.14 17.64 14.35
N TYR A 55 3.68 18.40 13.35
CA TYR A 55 3.86 19.85 13.30
C TYR A 55 3.20 20.57 14.49
N ARG A 56 2.01 20.12 14.92
CA ARG A 56 1.33 20.69 16.09
C ARG A 56 2.12 20.46 17.38
N ILE A 57 2.70 19.28 17.58
CA ILE A 57 3.50 18.98 18.77
C ILE A 57 4.75 19.85 18.78
N GLU A 58 5.49 19.89 17.67
CA GLU A 58 6.70 20.70 17.53
C GLU A 58 6.42 22.19 17.79
N LYS A 59 5.39 22.73 17.14
CA LYS A 59 4.96 24.12 17.31
C LYS A 59 4.52 24.43 18.75
N ALA A 60 3.75 23.54 19.38
CA ALA A 60 3.27 23.73 20.75
C ALA A 60 4.43 23.81 21.75
N ILE A 61 5.48 23.03 21.53
CA ILE A 61 6.66 23.04 22.40
C ILE A 61 7.54 24.27 22.10
N ALA A 62 7.80 24.59 20.83
CA ALA A 62 8.62 25.73 20.42
C ALA A 62 8.07 27.08 20.89
N ILE A 63 6.75 27.33 20.73
CA ILE A 63 6.12 28.60 21.15
C ILE A 63 6.25 28.82 22.66
N ASN A 64 6.15 27.75 23.43
CA ASN A 64 6.21 27.84 24.89
C ASN A 64 7.63 27.90 25.44
N MET A 65 8.65 27.57 24.66
CA MET A 65 10.04 27.91 25.00
C MET A 65 10.31 29.41 24.81
N LEU A 66 9.67 30.03 23.83
CA LEU A 66 9.81 31.46 23.54
C LEU A 66 9.03 32.36 24.51
N LYS A 67 7.91 31.88 25.05
CA LYS A 67 7.11 32.60 26.05
C LYS A 67 7.53 32.19 27.46
N ASN A 68 7.62 33.17 28.37
CA ASN A 68 7.79 32.88 29.80
C ASN A 68 6.73 31.88 30.29
N SER A 69 7.12 31.00 31.22
CA SER A 69 6.32 29.91 31.79
C SER A 69 5.14 30.43 32.63
N SER A 70 4.13 30.98 31.97
CA SER A 70 2.83 31.23 32.59
C SER A 70 2.01 29.94 32.60
N LEU A 71 1.20 29.75 33.63
CA LEU A 71 0.34 28.58 33.79
C LEU A 71 -0.64 28.41 32.60
N GLU A 72 -1.06 29.53 32.00
CA GLU A 72 -1.91 29.51 30.80
C GLU A 72 -1.20 28.98 29.56
N ASN A 73 0.09 29.30 29.38
CA ASN A 73 0.92 28.77 28.29
C ASN A 73 1.11 27.25 28.43
N GLU A 74 1.29 26.75 29.66
CA GLU A 74 1.39 25.30 29.93
C GLU A 74 0.08 24.57 29.60
N PHE A 75 -1.07 25.12 30.02
CA PHE A 75 -2.38 24.53 29.72
C PHE A 75 -2.65 24.49 28.21
N MET A 76 -2.28 25.55 27.49
CA MET A 76 -2.36 25.63 26.04
C MET A 76 -1.45 24.58 25.36
N MET A 77 -0.22 24.41 25.85
CA MET A 77 0.70 23.36 25.38
C MET A 77 0.07 21.98 25.49
N TYR A 78 -0.43 21.67 26.69
CA TYR A 78 -1.00 20.38 27.02
C TYR A 78 -2.21 20.07 26.14
N ARG A 79 -3.08 21.06 25.92
CA ARG A 79 -4.26 20.92 25.05
C ARG A 79 -3.87 20.65 23.58
N GLU A 80 -2.88 21.38 23.04
CA GLU A 80 -2.44 21.16 21.66
C GLU A 80 -1.80 19.78 21.46
N ILE A 81 -1.00 19.32 22.43
CA ILE A 81 -0.40 17.98 22.38
C ILE A 81 -1.49 16.90 22.44
N ILE A 82 -2.45 17.00 23.36
CA ILE A 82 -3.59 16.06 23.40
C ILE A 82 -4.33 16.04 22.07
N HIS A 83 -4.59 17.21 21.49
CA HIS A 83 -5.31 17.30 20.23
C HIS A 83 -4.53 16.66 19.08
N ALA A 84 -3.21 16.86 19.03
CA ALA A 84 -2.35 16.19 18.06
C ALA A 84 -2.35 14.66 18.21
N VAL A 85 -2.32 14.17 19.46
CA VAL A 85 -2.39 12.74 19.78
C VAL A 85 -3.74 12.14 19.36
N ASP A 86 -4.84 12.84 19.58
CA ASP A 86 -6.15 12.40 19.16
C ASP A 86 -6.29 12.35 17.64
N ILE A 87 -5.73 13.33 16.93
CA ILE A 87 -5.65 13.33 15.46
C ILE A 87 -4.88 12.09 14.98
N HIS A 88 -3.67 11.85 15.51
CA HIS A 88 -2.85 10.69 15.17
C HIS A 88 -3.59 9.38 15.44
N ARG A 89 -4.18 9.22 16.62
CA ARG A 89 -4.91 8.02 17.02
C ARG A 89 -6.12 7.77 16.13
N LYS A 90 -6.91 8.79 15.82
CA LYS A 90 -8.10 8.68 14.95
C LYS A 90 -7.69 8.31 13.53
N ALA A 91 -6.68 8.96 12.97
CA ALA A 91 -6.15 8.66 11.65
C ALA A 91 -5.66 7.20 11.58
N MET A 92 -4.84 6.78 12.53
CA MET A 92 -4.32 5.41 12.60
C MET A 92 -5.45 4.37 12.72
N LYS A 93 -6.42 4.59 13.62
CA LYS A 93 -7.55 3.67 13.80
C LYS A 93 -8.42 3.58 12.54
N SER A 94 -8.65 4.71 11.87
CA SER A 94 -9.42 4.77 10.63
C SER A 94 -8.75 3.98 9.52
N THR A 95 -7.45 4.16 9.31
CA THR A 95 -6.70 3.42 8.29
C THR A 95 -6.68 1.92 8.59
N ILE A 96 -6.40 1.51 9.82
CA ILE A 96 -6.38 0.09 10.19
C ILE A 96 -7.76 -0.54 9.96
N LEU A 97 -8.85 0.13 10.38
CA LEU A 97 -10.21 -0.37 10.19
C LEU A 97 -10.52 -0.53 8.70
N PHE A 98 -10.20 0.48 7.88
CA PHE A 98 -10.42 0.43 6.44
C PHE A 98 -9.66 -0.73 5.79
N PHE A 99 -8.38 -0.93 6.13
CA PHE A 99 -7.58 -2.02 5.57
C PHE A 99 -8.00 -3.40 6.06
N SER A 100 -8.47 -3.51 7.31
CA SER A 100 -8.95 -4.78 7.88
C SER A 100 -10.18 -5.34 7.15
N GLY A 101 -11.07 -4.48 6.65
CA GLY A 101 -12.25 -4.89 5.88
C GLY A 101 -11.93 -5.62 4.58
N PHE A 102 -10.78 -5.32 3.96
CA PHE A 102 -10.36 -5.89 2.67
C PHE A 102 -9.24 -6.93 2.78
N GLN A 103 -8.85 -7.28 4.01
CA GLN A 103 -7.66 -8.08 4.27
C GLN A 103 -7.71 -9.46 3.59
N ARG A 104 -8.84 -10.17 3.68
CA ARG A 104 -9.02 -11.50 3.05
C ARG A 104 -8.97 -11.42 1.53
N SER A 105 -9.66 -10.46 0.94
CA SER A 105 -9.72 -10.27 -0.51
C SER A 105 -8.34 -9.99 -1.09
N ARG A 106 -7.59 -9.08 -0.47
CA ARG A 106 -6.23 -8.73 -0.93
C ARG A 106 -5.24 -9.88 -0.78
N PHE A 107 -5.35 -10.69 0.27
CA PHE A 107 -4.53 -11.89 0.42
C PHE A 107 -4.71 -12.86 -0.75
N ILE A 108 -5.97 -13.11 -1.15
CA ILE A 108 -6.29 -13.96 -2.32
C ILE A 108 -5.74 -13.33 -3.61
N LEU A 109 -5.90 -12.01 -3.78
CA LEU A 109 -5.37 -11.29 -4.94
C LEU A 109 -3.84 -11.39 -5.03
N LEU A 110 -3.11 -11.39 -3.92
CA LEU A 110 -1.65 -11.57 -3.93
C LEU A 110 -1.25 -12.96 -4.43
N ILE A 111 -1.93 -14.02 -3.99
CA ILE A 111 -1.67 -15.40 -4.45
C ILE A 111 -1.93 -15.49 -5.96
N ILE A 112 -3.09 -15.00 -6.42
CA ILE A 112 -3.44 -14.99 -7.83
C ILE A 112 -2.44 -14.15 -8.63
N GLY A 113 -2.00 -13.01 -8.09
CA GLY A 113 -1.00 -12.14 -8.71
C GLY A 113 0.33 -12.86 -8.93
N VAL A 114 0.83 -13.57 -7.91
CA VAL A 114 2.08 -14.34 -8.01
C VAL A 114 1.98 -15.47 -9.04
N LEU A 115 0.87 -16.23 -9.03
CA LEU A 115 0.63 -17.29 -10.02
C LEU A 115 0.54 -16.72 -11.44
N THR A 116 -0.22 -15.65 -11.62
CA THR A 116 -0.37 -14.97 -12.92
C THR A 116 0.97 -14.44 -13.43
N LEU A 117 1.77 -13.79 -12.58
CA LEU A 117 3.12 -13.34 -12.92
C LEU A 117 4.00 -14.50 -13.38
N SER A 118 3.98 -15.61 -12.65
CA SER A 118 4.79 -16.80 -12.96
C SER A 118 4.43 -17.40 -14.33
N LEU A 119 3.13 -17.50 -14.62
CA LEU A 119 2.63 -18.00 -15.91
C LEU A 119 2.94 -17.06 -17.06
N ASN A 120 2.86 -15.74 -16.87
CA ASN A 120 3.21 -14.79 -17.93
C ASN A 120 4.72 -14.79 -18.22
N PHE A 121 5.59 -14.94 -17.20
CA PHE A 121 7.03 -15.15 -17.44
C PHE A 121 7.28 -16.43 -18.25
N TYR A 122 6.57 -17.50 -17.91
CA TYR A 122 6.65 -18.77 -18.62
C TYR A 122 6.24 -18.63 -20.10
N GLU A 123 5.08 -18.02 -20.39
CA GLU A 123 4.60 -17.79 -21.76
C GLU A 123 5.58 -16.95 -22.58
N ILE A 124 6.18 -15.90 -22.00
CA ILE A 124 7.22 -15.11 -22.68
C ILE A 124 8.44 -15.98 -23.02
N SER A 125 8.88 -16.84 -22.11
CA SER A 125 10.00 -17.75 -22.35
C SER A 125 9.69 -18.75 -23.48
N GLU A 126 8.46 -19.27 -23.52
CA GLU A 126 7.98 -20.15 -24.58
C GLU A 126 7.95 -19.42 -25.94
N ILE A 127 7.36 -18.23 -26.00
CA ILE A 127 7.25 -17.41 -27.21
C ILE A 127 8.64 -17.13 -27.81
N ILE A 128 9.61 -16.75 -26.98
CA ILE A 128 10.99 -16.49 -27.40
C ILE A 128 11.64 -17.77 -27.93
N SER A 129 11.44 -18.91 -27.27
CA SER A 129 12.08 -20.18 -27.63
C SER A 129 11.56 -20.76 -28.95
N TYR A 130 10.25 -20.66 -29.21
CA TYR A 130 9.61 -21.19 -30.42
C TYR A 130 9.49 -20.16 -31.54
N GLY A 131 9.93 -18.91 -31.34
CA GLY A 131 9.86 -17.85 -32.34
C GLY A 131 8.43 -17.45 -32.72
N ARG A 132 7.52 -17.41 -31.73
CA ARG A 132 6.11 -16.99 -31.92
C ARG A 132 6.03 -15.46 -32.13
N ASP A 133 4.85 -14.97 -32.52
CA ASP A 133 4.61 -13.56 -32.85
C ASP A 133 5.03 -12.59 -31.73
N ILE A 134 5.68 -11.49 -32.12
CA ILE A 134 6.12 -10.41 -31.23
C ILE A 134 4.92 -9.75 -30.55
N TYR A 135 3.76 -9.70 -31.21
CA TYR A 135 2.54 -9.12 -30.62
C TYR A 135 2.05 -9.89 -29.38
N ASP A 136 2.15 -11.21 -29.37
CA ASP A 136 1.79 -12.04 -28.20
C ASP A 136 2.78 -11.78 -27.04
N CYS A 137 4.07 -11.64 -27.35
CA CYS A 137 5.09 -11.30 -26.35
C CYS A 137 4.83 -9.94 -25.71
N LEU A 138 4.50 -8.93 -26.52
CA LEU A 138 4.17 -7.58 -26.04
C LEU A 138 2.94 -7.60 -25.12
N PHE A 139 1.92 -8.37 -25.46
CA PHE A 139 0.72 -8.51 -24.64
C PHE A 139 1.02 -9.07 -23.25
N HIS A 140 1.77 -10.19 -23.16
CA HIS A 140 2.18 -10.75 -21.86
C HIS A 140 3.10 -9.82 -21.07
N PHE A 141 3.99 -9.09 -21.76
CA PHE A 141 4.87 -8.12 -21.13
C PHE A 141 4.11 -6.95 -20.49
N LEU A 142 3.07 -6.43 -21.16
CA LEU A 142 2.20 -5.39 -20.60
C LEU A 142 1.47 -5.87 -19.34
N ILE A 143 0.95 -7.11 -19.35
CA ILE A 143 0.32 -7.71 -18.17
C ILE A 143 1.29 -7.79 -16.98
N ILE A 144 2.55 -8.19 -17.23
CA ILE A 144 3.58 -8.24 -16.19
C ILE A 144 3.81 -6.84 -15.61
N ILE A 145 3.98 -5.82 -16.46
CA ILE A 145 4.18 -4.44 -16.02
C ILE A 145 2.98 -3.98 -15.16
N ASP A 146 1.76 -4.23 -15.60
CA ASP A 146 0.55 -3.80 -14.90
C ASP A 146 0.44 -4.44 -13.50
N ILE A 147 0.66 -5.77 -13.40
CA ILE A 147 0.63 -6.48 -12.11
C ILE A 147 1.77 -6.00 -11.23
N PHE A 148 2.97 -5.83 -11.78
CA PHE A 148 4.13 -5.40 -11.03
C PHE A 148 3.95 -3.98 -10.48
N ALA A 149 3.44 -3.06 -11.30
CA ALA A 149 3.09 -1.70 -10.89
C ALA A 149 2.00 -1.70 -9.81
N TYR A 150 0.96 -2.52 -9.95
CA TYR A 150 -0.10 -2.68 -8.96
C TYR A 150 0.47 -3.10 -7.59
N VAL A 151 1.26 -4.18 -7.55
CA VAL A 151 1.82 -4.71 -6.31
C VAL A 151 2.85 -3.73 -5.73
N PHE A 152 3.66 -3.09 -6.56
CA PHE A 152 4.64 -2.09 -6.14
C PHE A 152 3.99 -0.88 -5.48
N LEU A 153 3.05 -0.22 -6.16
CA LEU A 153 2.40 1.00 -5.65
C LEU A 153 1.72 0.76 -4.31
N PHE A 154 1.08 -0.39 -4.16
CA PHE A 154 0.35 -0.73 -2.96
C PHE A 154 1.29 -1.04 -1.77
N ASN A 155 2.38 -1.77 -2.00
CA ASN A 155 3.39 -2.03 -0.97
C ASN A 155 4.18 -0.77 -0.61
N TYR A 156 4.51 0.06 -1.59
CA TYR A 156 5.15 1.35 -1.38
C TYR A 156 4.28 2.28 -0.51
N ALA A 157 2.98 2.37 -0.80
CA ALA A 157 2.07 3.14 0.03
C ALA A 157 2.01 2.61 1.48
N GLY A 158 2.00 1.28 1.68
CA GLY A 158 2.05 0.69 3.01
C GLY A 158 3.33 1.01 3.77
N GLN A 159 4.49 0.95 3.09
CA GLN A 159 5.77 1.37 3.65
C GLN A 159 5.74 2.85 4.07
N GLU A 160 5.27 3.72 3.18
CA GLU A 160 5.16 5.16 3.45
C GLU A 160 4.29 5.46 4.67
N PHE A 161 3.20 4.70 4.88
CA PHE A 161 2.37 4.81 6.07
C PHE A 161 3.14 4.49 7.36
N THR A 162 3.90 3.38 7.36
CA THR A 162 4.71 2.97 8.50
C THR A 162 5.82 3.98 8.78
N ASP A 163 6.50 4.46 7.74
CA ASP A 163 7.57 5.45 7.87
C ASP A 163 7.04 6.79 8.42
N HIS A 164 5.89 7.28 7.94
CA HIS A 164 5.28 8.51 8.48
C HIS A 164 4.78 8.36 9.91
N ASN A 165 4.29 7.17 10.27
CA ASN A 165 3.90 6.88 11.64
C ASN A 165 5.13 6.90 12.57
N GLU A 166 6.24 6.31 12.15
CA GLU A 166 7.51 6.34 12.90
C GLU A 166 8.09 7.76 13.00
N HIS A 167 8.02 8.54 11.92
CA HIS A 167 8.52 9.91 11.85
C HIS A 167 7.92 10.82 12.93
N ILE A 168 6.65 10.64 13.32
CA ILE A 168 6.07 11.41 14.44
C ILE A 168 6.87 11.17 15.71
N PHE A 169 7.18 9.92 16.03
CA PHE A 169 7.89 9.58 17.26
C PHE A 169 9.32 10.11 17.23
N THR A 170 9.99 10.03 16.08
CA THR A 170 11.29 10.68 15.86
C THR A 170 11.22 12.19 16.05
N THR A 171 10.17 12.84 15.54
CA THR A 171 9.97 14.29 15.72
C THR A 171 9.77 14.63 17.20
N VAL A 172 8.89 13.90 17.88
CA VAL A 172 8.61 14.09 19.31
C VAL A 172 9.87 13.87 20.15
N TYR A 173 10.70 12.90 19.78
CA TYR A 173 11.98 12.62 20.45
C TYR A 173 12.99 13.76 20.29
N ASN A 174 13.08 14.35 19.10
CA ASN A 174 14.04 15.41 18.77
C ASN A 174 13.69 16.78 19.35
N VAL A 175 12.42 17.02 19.69
CA VAL A 175 12.00 18.25 20.37
C VAL A 175 12.55 18.26 21.81
N GLN A 176 12.85 19.44 22.38
CA GLN A 176 13.39 19.54 23.74
C GLN A 176 12.31 19.30 24.83
N TRP A 177 11.65 18.14 24.77
CA TRP A 177 10.59 17.74 25.68
C TRP A 177 11.06 17.69 27.15
N TYR A 178 12.36 17.45 27.39
CA TYR A 178 12.97 17.44 28.71
C TYR A 178 13.00 18.80 29.42
N VAL A 179 12.69 19.90 28.73
CA VAL A 179 12.58 21.26 29.32
C VAL A 179 11.11 21.62 29.62
N THR A 180 10.16 20.80 29.14
CA THR A 180 8.72 21.05 29.34
C THR A 180 8.28 20.74 30.78
N PRO A 181 7.11 21.24 31.24
CA PRO A 181 6.57 20.91 32.56
C PRO A 181 6.38 19.40 32.77
N ILE A 182 6.49 18.93 34.01
CA ILE A 182 6.46 17.50 34.38
C ILE A 182 5.24 16.76 33.82
N HIS A 183 4.06 17.41 33.79
CA HIS A 183 2.84 16.79 33.28
C HIS A 183 2.90 16.56 31.76
N VAL A 184 3.51 17.47 31.00
CA VAL A 184 3.74 17.32 29.55
C VAL A 184 4.83 16.28 29.27
N GLN A 185 5.91 16.28 30.04
CA GLN A 185 6.97 15.28 29.94
C GLN A 185 6.43 13.86 30.06
N LYS A 186 5.58 13.61 31.07
CA LYS A 186 4.93 12.30 31.25
C LYS A 186 4.07 11.91 30.05
N LEU A 187 3.30 12.84 29.48
CA LEU A 187 2.49 12.59 28.30
C LEU A 187 3.35 12.21 27.09
N ILE A 188 4.44 12.94 26.86
CA ILE A 188 5.39 12.68 25.76
C ILE A 188 6.08 11.32 25.95
N LEU A 189 6.48 10.97 27.18
CA LEU A 189 7.05 9.66 27.48
C LEU A 189 6.08 8.53 27.15
N PHE A 190 4.79 8.66 27.48
CA PHE A 190 3.78 7.68 27.09
C PHE A 190 3.63 7.56 25.56
N LEU A 191 3.75 8.68 24.83
CA LEU A 191 3.72 8.67 23.36
C LEU A 191 4.92 7.95 22.78
N LEU A 192 6.13 8.24 23.26
CA LEU A 192 7.36 7.58 22.82
C LEU A 192 7.36 6.09 23.16
N GLN A 193 6.92 5.71 24.36
CA GLN A 193 6.78 4.31 24.75
C GLN A 193 5.80 3.56 23.84
N ARG A 194 4.70 4.21 23.46
CA ARG A 194 3.74 3.65 22.51
C ARG A 194 4.30 3.55 21.10
N GLY A 195 5.08 4.55 20.68
CA GLY A 195 5.73 4.61 19.37
C GLY A 195 6.79 3.54 19.13
N ASN A 196 7.35 2.98 20.20
CA ASN A 196 8.28 1.86 20.13
C ASN A 196 7.63 0.57 19.56
N LYS A 197 6.30 0.51 19.46
CA LYS A 197 5.61 -0.55 18.71
C LYS A 197 5.36 -0.06 17.29
N THR A 198 6.05 -0.66 16.33
CA THR A 198 5.83 -0.42 14.90
C THR A 198 4.38 -0.73 14.54
N VAL A 199 3.62 0.30 14.19
CA VAL A 199 2.27 0.12 13.65
C VAL A 199 2.39 0.02 12.15
N SER A 200 2.13 -1.18 11.64
CA SER A 200 2.18 -1.50 10.23
C SER A 200 0.83 -1.98 9.72
N LEU A 201 0.59 -1.78 8.43
CA LEU A 201 -0.59 -2.34 7.77
C LEU A 201 -0.31 -3.81 7.49
N ASN A 202 -1.05 -4.69 8.15
CA ASN A 202 -0.81 -6.13 8.09
C ASN A 202 -1.90 -6.85 7.29
N PHE A 203 -1.48 -7.87 6.56
CA PHE A 203 -2.29 -8.90 5.94
C PHE A 203 -2.19 -10.20 6.72
N GLY A 204 -3.28 -10.56 7.38
CA GLY A 204 -3.30 -11.75 8.21
C GLY A 204 -2.42 -11.55 9.44
N ILE A 205 -1.76 -12.62 9.84
CA ILE A 205 -0.80 -12.65 10.94
C ILE A 205 0.64 -12.43 10.43
N VAL A 206 0.88 -12.65 9.12
CA VAL A 206 2.24 -12.94 8.61
C VAL A 206 2.79 -11.87 7.68
N PHE A 207 1.96 -11.18 6.91
CA PHE A 207 2.44 -10.29 5.85
C PHE A 207 2.25 -8.83 6.24
N VAL A 208 3.29 -8.03 6.07
CA VAL A 208 3.27 -6.58 6.30
C VAL A 208 3.36 -5.90 4.94
N LEU A 209 2.55 -4.87 4.68
CA LEU A 209 2.72 -4.08 3.46
C LEU A 209 4.05 -3.33 3.55
N SER A 210 5.03 -3.79 2.80
CA SER A 210 6.39 -3.23 2.80
C SER A 210 7.08 -3.53 1.48
N MET A 211 8.17 -2.82 1.22
CA MET A 211 9.01 -3.10 0.05
C MET A 211 9.66 -4.49 0.13
N GLU A 212 9.86 -5.00 1.35
CA GLU A 212 10.33 -6.37 1.60
C GLU A 212 9.32 -7.41 1.11
N LEU A 213 8.02 -7.20 1.38
CA LEU A 213 6.96 -8.09 0.88
C LEU A 213 6.93 -8.09 -0.65
N PHE A 214 7.04 -6.92 -1.28
CA PHE A 214 7.12 -6.82 -2.73
C PHE A 214 8.32 -7.63 -3.29
N ALA A 215 9.51 -7.48 -2.71
CA ALA A 215 10.68 -8.24 -3.12
C ALA A 215 10.50 -9.76 -2.93
N ALA A 216 9.86 -10.18 -1.84
CA ALA A 216 9.54 -11.59 -1.58
C ALA A 216 8.56 -12.15 -2.64
N LEU A 217 7.53 -11.39 -3.02
CA LEU A 217 6.58 -11.79 -4.05
C LEU A 217 7.24 -11.90 -5.43
N ALA A 218 8.09 -10.93 -5.80
CA ALA A 218 8.84 -10.98 -7.05
C ALA A 218 9.76 -12.20 -7.13
N LYS A 219 10.46 -12.51 -6.04
CA LYS A 219 11.29 -13.73 -5.92
C LYS A 219 10.44 -15.00 -6.04
N ALA A 220 9.28 -15.05 -5.39
CA ALA A 220 8.38 -16.19 -5.47
C ALA A 220 7.90 -16.43 -6.91
N SER A 221 7.53 -15.37 -7.64
CA SER A 221 7.12 -15.47 -9.04
C SER A 221 8.22 -16.03 -9.95
N ILE A 222 9.47 -15.57 -9.78
CA ILE A 222 10.62 -16.09 -10.55
C ILE A 222 10.91 -17.55 -10.18
N SER A 223 10.81 -17.89 -8.89
CA SER A 223 11.01 -19.26 -8.42
C SER A 223 9.98 -20.21 -9.01
N TYR A 224 8.69 -19.85 -9.02
CA TYR A 224 7.64 -20.68 -9.60
C TYR A 224 7.76 -20.77 -11.13
N PHE A 225 8.10 -19.68 -11.80
CA PHE A 225 8.47 -19.70 -13.22
C PHE A 225 9.57 -20.75 -13.49
N THR A 226 10.65 -20.73 -12.71
CA THR A 226 11.78 -21.66 -12.88
C THR A 226 11.35 -23.12 -12.67
N VAL A 227 10.51 -23.39 -11.67
CA VAL A 227 9.95 -24.73 -11.44
C VAL A 227 9.13 -25.19 -12.64
N VAL A 228 8.24 -24.35 -13.17
CA VAL A 228 7.43 -24.70 -14.36
C VAL A 228 8.34 -25.02 -15.55
N CYS A 229 9.34 -24.18 -15.83
CA CYS A 229 10.32 -24.46 -16.89
C CYS A 229 11.05 -25.79 -16.69
N SER A 230 11.43 -26.13 -15.46
CA SER A 230 12.14 -27.38 -15.17
C SER A 230 11.28 -28.64 -15.35
N MET A 231 9.96 -28.54 -15.24
CA MET A 231 9.06 -29.69 -15.43
C MET A 231 8.77 -29.99 -16.91
N GLN A 232 9.14 -29.09 -17.83
CA GLN A 232 8.97 -29.27 -19.27
C GLN A 232 10.23 -29.70 -20.00
N LEU A 233 11.38 -29.63 -19.33
CA LEU A 233 12.65 -30.22 -19.78
C LEU A 233 12.68 -31.72 -19.51
#